data_AF-A0A8T3RG57-F1
#
_entry.id   AF-A0A8T3RG57-F1
#
_cell.length_a   1.000
_cell.length_b   1.000
_cell.length_c   1.000
_cell.angle_alpha   90.00
_cell.angle_beta   90.00
_cell.angle_gamma   90.00
#
_symmetry.space_group_name_H-M   'P 1'
#
loop_
_entity.id
_entity.type
_entity.pdbx_description
1 polymer ?
#
loop_
_entity_poly.entity_id
_entity_poly.type
_entity_poly.pdbx_seq_one_letter_code
_entity_poly.pdbx_strand_id
1 'polypeptide(L)'
;MAKATKRSRPGRRLERKYKAWFPLRRPVLLAALGLCGWAPTGAAQFPPTFDLSTLDGTNGFRLNGVSAGDQSGFAVSNAGDVNGDGIADLLIGAYLADPNGGDSGASYVVFGRNTPFPASLNLSTLDGTNGFSLNGVGNVETSGGAVSSAG
;
A
#
# COMPACT_ATOMS: atom_id res chain seq x y z
N MET A 1 85.62 -3.33 27.98
CA MET A 1 84.36 -3.81 27.35
C MET A 1 83.24 -2.86 27.76
N ALA A 2 82.33 -2.62 26.81
CA ALA A 2 81.22 -1.66 26.80
C ALA A 2 80.31 -1.74 28.06
N LYS A 3 79.42 -0.80 28.39
CA LYS A 3 78.53 -0.04 27.49
C LYS A 3 77.73 1.02 28.30
N ALA A 4 77.63 2.19 27.70
CA ALA A 4 76.48 3.12 27.65
C ALA A 4 75.81 3.64 28.94
N THR A 5 75.98 4.94 29.09
CA THR A 5 75.56 5.91 30.10
C THR A 5 74.06 6.25 30.09
N LYS A 6 73.51 6.49 31.30
CA LYS A 6 72.18 7.05 31.63
C LYS A 6 71.77 8.23 30.74
N ARG A 7 70.51 8.25 30.29
CA ARG A 7 69.75 9.48 30.03
C ARG A 7 68.30 9.34 30.50
N SER A 8 67.95 10.14 31.49
CA SER A 8 66.60 10.35 32.03
C SER A 8 65.70 10.98 30.97
N ARG A 9 64.53 10.37 30.70
CA ARG A 9 63.51 10.95 29.83
C ARG A 9 62.66 11.97 30.62
N PRO A 10 62.46 13.20 30.13
CA PRO A 10 61.63 14.19 30.79
C PRO A 10 60.15 13.98 30.49
N GLY A 11 59.31 14.18 31.52
CA GLY A 11 57.85 14.15 31.40
C GLY A 11 57.29 15.35 30.64
N ARG A 12 56.06 15.22 30.12
CA ARG A 12 55.26 16.37 29.66
C ARG A 12 53.75 16.12 29.86
N ARG A 13 53.24 16.81 30.88
CA ARG A 13 52.04 17.66 30.92
C ARG A 13 50.91 17.27 29.95
N LEU A 14 49.79 16.84 30.52
CA LEU A 14 48.49 16.68 29.87
C LEU A 14 47.99 18.05 29.36
N GLU A 15 47.94 18.25 28.05
CA GLU A 15 47.26 19.38 27.42
C GLU A 15 46.04 18.87 26.63
N ARG A 16 44.85 19.05 27.21
CA ARG A 16 43.59 19.03 26.46
C ARG A 16 43.56 20.28 25.58
N LYS A 17 43.80 20.11 24.28
CA LYS A 17 43.70 21.20 23.31
C LYS A 17 42.24 21.43 22.92
N TYR A 18 41.69 22.53 23.41
CA TYR A 18 40.48 23.15 22.87
C TYR A 18 40.78 23.62 21.44
N LYS A 19 40.05 23.09 20.46
CA LYS A 19 39.99 23.67 19.11
C LYS A 19 38.60 24.29 18.91
N ALA A 20 38.50 25.56 19.24
CA ALA A 20 37.45 26.45 18.78
C ALA A 20 37.99 27.22 17.56
N TRP A 21 37.37 27.06 16.38
CA TRP A 21 37.63 27.92 15.22
C TRP A 21 36.49 27.87 14.20
N PHE A 22 35.52 28.78 14.33
CA PHE A 22 35.13 29.81 13.34
C PHE A 22 33.72 30.36 13.64
N PRO A 23 33.55 31.69 13.71
CA PRO A 23 32.26 32.33 13.89
C PRO A 23 31.67 32.73 12.53
N LEU A 24 30.46 32.29 12.23
CA LEU A 24 29.61 32.97 11.25
C LEU A 24 28.21 33.13 11.85
N ARG A 25 28.01 34.35 12.37
CA ARG A 25 26.70 34.95 12.57
C ARG A 25 25.90 34.77 11.27
N ARG A 26 24.81 34.00 11.30
CA ARG A 26 23.78 34.15 10.27
C ARG A 26 22.79 35.19 10.80
N PRO A 27 22.68 36.39 10.18
CA PRO A 27 21.62 37.31 10.54
C PRO A 27 20.29 36.67 10.14
N VAL A 28 19.30 36.85 11.01
CA VAL A 28 17.90 36.73 10.62
C VAL A 28 17.66 37.83 9.59
N LEU A 29 17.66 37.47 8.30
CA LEU A 29 17.15 38.33 7.25
C LEU A 29 15.77 37.80 6.87
N LEU A 30 14.75 38.35 7.53
CA LEU A 30 13.38 38.27 7.09
C LEU A 30 13.25 39.22 5.90
N ALA A 31 13.33 38.67 4.68
CA ALA A 31 12.88 39.30 3.45
C ALA A 31 11.89 38.34 2.79
N ALA A 32 10.62 38.71 2.82
CA ALA A 32 9.59 38.04 2.04
C ALA A 32 9.79 38.35 0.55
N LEU A 33 9.56 37.33 -0.29
CA LEU A 33 8.84 37.33 -1.58
C LEU A 33 9.49 36.36 -2.59
N GLY A 34 8.83 35.22 -2.82
CA GLY A 34 8.81 34.57 -4.13
C GLY A 34 9.81 33.42 -4.39
N LEU A 35 9.23 32.26 -4.70
CA LEU A 35 9.74 31.25 -5.65
C LEU A 35 10.84 30.28 -5.16
N CYS A 36 10.58 29.55 -4.09
CA CYS A 36 11.04 28.17 -4.01
C CYS A 36 9.83 27.30 -4.40
N GLY A 37 9.80 26.85 -5.66
CA GLY A 37 8.66 26.16 -6.25
C GLY A 37 8.30 24.88 -5.50
N TRP A 38 7.32 24.98 -4.60
CA TRP A 38 6.41 23.86 -4.37
C TRP A 38 5.45 23.85 -5.57
N ALA A 39 5.91 23.27 -6.68
CA ALA A 39 4.98 22.76 -7.67
C ALA A 39 4.25 21.60 -6.99
N PRO A 40 2.91 21.57 -6.91
CA PRO A 40 2.23 20.33 -6.60
C PRO A 40 2.73 19.31 -7.62
N THR A 41 3.43 18.29 -7.14
CA THR A 41 3.83 17.15 -7.96
C THR A 41 2.58 16.72 -8.71
N GLY A 42 2.64 16.71 -10.04
CA GLY A 42 1.56 16.30 -10.93
C GLY A 42 1.23 14.82 -10.73
N ALA A 43 0.70 14.48 -9.56
CA ALA A 43 -0.19 13.35 -9.44
C ALA A 43 -1.29 13.62 -10.46
N ALA A 44 -1.46 12.70 -11.41
CA ALA A 44 -2.56 12.76 -12.36
C ALA A 44 -3.83 13.04 -11.55
N GLN A 45 -4.38 14.25 -11.71
CA GLN A 45 -5.55 14.66 -10.95
C GLN A 45 -6.67 13.75 -11.42
N PHE A 46 -7.20 12.92 -10.51
CA PHE A 46 -8.36 12.11 -10.83
C PHE A 46 -9.48 13.06 -11.27
N PRO A 47 -10.05 12.85 -12.47
CA PRO A 47 -11.10 13.72 -12.96
C PRO A 47 -12.32 13.62 -12.04
N PRO A 48 -13.14 14.68 -11.92
CA PRO A 48 -14.36 14.64 -11.11
C PRO A 48 -15.36 13.58 -11.59
N THR A 49 -15.26 13.20 -12.86
CA THR A 49 -15.98 12.09 -13.47
C THR A 49 -14.99 11.20 -14.21
N PHE A 50 -14.99 9.92 -13.89
CA PHE A 50 -14.17 8.92 -14.58
C PHE A 50 -15.09 7.96 -15.35
N ASP A 51 -14.95 7.90 -16.68
CA ASP A 51 -15.76 7.01 -17.51
C ASP A 51 -15.19 5.59 -17.47
N LEU A 52 -15.97 4.65 -16.93
CA LEU A 52 -15.59 3.24 -16.83
C LEU A 52 -15.39 2.57 -18.21
N SER A 53 -15.90 3.16 -19.29
CA SER A 53 -15.65 2.69 -20.65
C SER A 53 -14.19 2.87 -21.09
N THR A 54 -13.47 3.78 -20.42
CA THR A 54 -12.06 4.09 -20.71
C THR A 54 -11.07 3.21 -19.96
N LEU A 55 -11.56 2.30 -19.12
CA LEU A 55 -10.71 1.38 -18.36
C LEU A 55 -9.94 0.45 -19.31
N ASP A 56 -8.63 0.36 -19.10
CA ASP A 56 -7.72 -0.47 -19.92
C ASP A 56 -6.84 -1.42 -19.10
N GLY A 57 -6.97 -1.40 -17.76
CA GLY A 57 -6.14 -2.16 -16.84
C GLY A 57 -4.95 -1.39 -16.27
N THR A 58 -4.43 -0.42 -17.02
CA THR A 58 -3.32 0.46 -16.59
C THR A 58 -3.82 1.68 -15.83
N ASN A 59 -5.03 2.15 -16.17
CA ASN A 59 -5.73 3.24 -15.50
C ASN A 59 -6.82 2.75 -14.51
N GLY A 60 -6.86 1.44 -14.24
CA GLY A 60 -7.82 0.78 -13.38
C GLY A 60 -8.53 -0.38 -14.09
N PHE A 61 -9.42 -1.04 -13.37
CA PHE A 61 -10.27 -2.10 -13.90
C PHE A 61 -11.64 -2.08 -13.23
N ARG A 62 -12.61 -2.70 -13.88
CA ARG A 62 -13.94 -2.96 -13.31
C ARG A 62 -14.08 -4.41 -12.90
N LEU A 63 -14.84 -4.63 -11.83
CA LEU A 63 -15.19 -5.94 -11.31
C LEU A 63 -16.63 -6.25 -11.68
N ASN A 64 -16.85 -7.36 -12.39
CA ASN A 64 -18.17 -7.82 -12.76
C ASN A 64 -18.60 -8.97 -11.84
N GLY A 65 -19.82 -8.85 -11.31
CA GLY A 65 -20.48 -9.91 -10.55
C GLY A 65 -20.71 -11.19 -11.35
N VAL A 66 -21.00 -12.29 -10.65
CA VAL A 66 -21.24 -13.59 -11.28
C VAL A 66 -22.59 -13.60 -11.99
N SER A 67 -23.65 -13.17 -11.31
CA SER A 67 -25.01 -13.09 -11.85
C SER A 67 -25.65 -11.73 -11.59
N ALA A 68 -26.68 -11.40 -12.38
CA ALA A 68 -27.45 -10.18 -12.18
C ALA A 68 -28.29 -10.31 -10.90
N GLY A 69 -28.15 -9.34 -9.99
CA GLY A 69 -28.89 -9.32 -8.73
C GLY A 69 -28.04 -9.69 -7.50
N ASP A 70 -26.86 -10.30 -7.67
CA ASP A 70 -25.99 -10.77 -6.59
C ASP A 70 -25.48 -9.67 -5.64
N GLN A 71 -25.63 -8.40 -6.01
CA GLN A 71 -25.09 -7.23 -5.30
C GLN A 71 -23.58 -7.37 -5.04
N SER A 72 -22.84 -7.92 -6.00
CA SER A 72 -21.38 -8.00 -5.91
C SER A 72 -20.77 -6.60 -5.78
N GLY A 73 -19.90 -6.42 -4.79
CA GLY A 73 -19.33 -5.11 -4.45
C GLY A 73 -20.14 -4.31 -3.44
N PHE A 74 -21.18 -4.90 -2.83
CA PHE A 74 -21.93 -4.27 -1.74
C PHE A 74 -21.02 -3.85 -0.57
N ALA A 75 -20.02 -4.67 -0.28
CA ALA A 75 -18.96 -4.36 0.66
C ALA A 75 -17.60 -4.73 0.05
N VAL A 76 -16.61 -3.85 0.17
CA VAL A 76 -15.25 -4.07 -0.33
C VAL A 76 -14.27 -3.69 0.76
N SER A 77 -13.25 -4.53 0.97
CA SER A 77 -12.22 -4.31 1.96
C SER A 77 -10.88 -4.86 1.53
N ASN A 78 -9.80 -4.39 2.16
CA ASN A 78 -8.49 -5.00 2.07
C ASN A 78 -8.48 -6.33 2.86
N ALA A 79 -8.05 -7.41 2.21
CA ALA A 79 -8.00 -8.74 2.80
C ALA A 79 -6.64 -9.09 3.44
N GLY A 80 -5.68 -8.17 3.38
CA GLY A 80 -4.26 -8.47 3.62
C GLY A 80 -3.65 -9.24 2.45
N ASP A 81 -2.44 -9.73 2.61
CA ASP A 81 -1.79 -10.66 1.67
C ASP A 81 -2.16 -12.10 2.05
N VAL A 82 -3.17 -12.66 1.37
CA VAL A 82 -3.73 -13.99 1.69
C VAL A 82 -2.90 -15.10 1.04
N ASN A 83 -2.29 -14.83 -0.10
CA ASN A 83 -1.52 -15.82 -0.87
C ASN A 83 -0.01 -15.81 -0.56
N GLY A 84 0.47 -14.84 0.23
CA GLY A 84 1.86 -14.72 0.67
C GLY A 84 2.81 -14.17 -0.39
N ASP A 85 2.32 -13.42 -1.38
CA ASP A 85 3.13 -12.86 -2.46
C ASP A 85 3.68 -11.45 -2.17
N GLY A 86 3.35 -10.91 -1.00
CA GLY A 86 3.75 -9.59 -0.53
C GLY A 86 2.85 -8.45 -1.02
N ILE A 87 1.71 -8.77 -1.67
CA ILE A 87 0.76 -7.80 -2.21
C ILE A 87 -0.58 -7.97 -1.50
N ALA A 88 -1.19 -6.85 -1.13
CA ALA A 88 -2.50 -6.91 -0.48
C ALA A 88 -3.61 -7.27 -1.48
N ASP A 89 -4.48 -8.18 -1.04
CA ASP A 89 -5.63 -8.71 -1.74
C ASP A 89 -6.92 -7.95 -1.42
N LEU A 90 -7.95 -8.18 -2.22
CA LEU A 90 -9.26 -7.55 -2.09
C LEU A 90 -10.31 -8.58 -1.66
N LEU A 91 -11.10 -8.24 -0.65
CA LEU A 91 -12.30 -8.99 -0.25
C LEU A 91 -13.55 -8.26 -0.73
N ILE A 92 -14.40 -8.97 -1.45
CA ILE A 92 -15.59 -8.44 -2.12
C ILE A 92 -16.80 -9.22 -1.65
N GLY A 93 -17.79 -8.53 -1.07
CA GLY A 93 -19.06 -9.12 -0.64
C GLY A 93 -20.13 -9.07 -1.74
N ALA A 94 -20.92 -10.13 -1.83
CA ALA A 94 -22.08 -10.29 -2.69
C ALA A 94 -23.19 -11.00 -1.89
N TYR A 95 -23.86 -10.23 -1.03
CA TYR A 95 -24.75 -10.78 0.00
C TYR A 95 -26.06 -11.39 -0.52
N LEU A 96 -26.45 -11.11 -1.77
CA LEU A 96 -27.59 -11.72 -2.46
C LEU A 96 -27.15 -12.72 -3.52
N ALA A 97 -25.89 -13.16 -3.50
CA ALA A 97 -25.47 -14.23 -4.40
C ALA A 97 -26.14 -15.54 -4.00
N ASP A 98 -26.39 -16.40 -4.99
CA ASP A 98 -27.08 -17.68 -4.81
C ASP A 98 -26.20 -18.92 -5.06
N PRO A 99 -24.94 -19.01 -4.57
CA PRO A 99 -24.09 -20.16 -4.91
C PRO A 99 -24.62 -21.50 -4.37
N ASN A 100 -25.37 -21.51 -3.26
CA ASN A 100 -25.86 -22.74 -2.61
C ASN A 100 -27.35 -22.69 -2.22
N GLY A 101 -28.11 -21.74 -2.76
CA GLY A 101 -29.51 -21.49 -2.38
C GLY A 101 -29.83 -20.00 -2.38
N GLY A 102 -31.12 -19.65 -2.24
CA GLY A 102 -31.58 -18.26 -2.28
C GLY A 102 -30.95 -17.39 -1.20
N ASP A 103 -30.36 -16.28 -1.61
CA ASP A 103 -29.61 -15.31 -0.82
C ASP A 103 -28.61 -16.00 0.12
N SER A 104 -27.95 -17.06 -0.36
CA SER A 104 -26.92 -17.79 0.40
C SER A 104 -25.63 -16.99 0.59
N GLY A 105 -25.48 -15.90 -0.16
CA GLY A 105 -24.37 -14.98 -0.05
C GLY A 105 -23.05 -15.56 -0.56
N ALA A 106 -22.20 -14.69 -1.07
CA ALA A 106 -20.83 -15.03 -1.43
C ALA A 106 -19.89 -13.90 -1.03
N SER A 107 -18.67 -14.27 -0.64
CA SER A 107 -17.53 -13.36 -0.63
C SER A 107 -16.52 -13.83 -1.64
N TYR A 108 -15.75 -12.93 -2.23
CA TYR A 108 -14.71 -13.25 -3.20
C TYR A 108 -13.42 -12.60 -2.73
N VAL A 109 -12.34 -13.38 -2.72
CA VAL A 109 -10.98 -12.86 -2.54
C VAL A 109 -10.36 -12.75 -3.92
N VAL A 110 -9.91 -11.56 -4.30
CA VAL A 110 -9.18 -11.31 -5.55
C VAL A 110 -7.73 -11.01 -5.18
N PHE A 111 -6.80 -11.77 -5.75
CA PHE A 111 -5.40 -11.61 -5.43
C PHE A 111 -4.82 -10.34 -6.06
N GLY A 112 -4.05 -9.61 -5.25
CA GLY A 112 -3.23 -8.50 -5.66
C GLY A 112 -2.18 -8.92 -6.68
N ARG A 113 -1.65 -7.96 -7.42
CA ARG A 113 -0.59 -8.20 -8.41
C ARG A 113 0.16 -6.91 -8.75
N ASN A 114 1.43 -7.10 -9.11
CA ASN A 114 2.30 -6.02 -9.60
C ASN A 114 2.18 -5.80 -11.13
N THR A 115 1.41 -6.64 -11.81
CA THR A 115 1.06 -6.47 -13.22
C THR A 115 -0.33 -5.86 -13.34
N PRO A 116 -0.61 -5.07 -14.38
CA PRO A 116 -1.94 -4.53 -14.61
C PRO A 116 -3.00 -5.63 -14.64
N PHE A 117 -4.16 -5.36 -14.03
CA PHE A 117 -5.35 -6.19 -14.22
C PHE A 117 -5.85 -6.05 -15.68
N PRO A 118 -6.64 -7.00 -16.19
CA PRO A 118 -7.44 -6.71 -17.39
C PRO A 118 -8.41 -5.56 -17.09
N ALA A 119 -8.79 -4.79 -18.11
CA ALA A 119 -9.79 -3.72 -18.01
C ALA A 119 -11.08 -4.15 -17.28
N SER A 120 -11.44 -5.43 -17.41
CA SER A 120 -12.61 -6.04 -16.79
C SER A 120 -12.22 -7.39 -16.20
N LEU A 121 -12.49 -7.59 -14.91
CA LEU A 121 -12.31 -8.86 -14.20
C LEU A 121 -13.69 -9.41 -13.82
N ASN A 122 -13.97 -10.65 -14.22
CA ASN A 122 -15.23 -11.33 -13.87
C ASN A 122 -15.00 -12.21 -12.64
N LEU A 123 -15.82 -12.07 -11.61
CA LEU A 123 -15.71 -12.89 -10.38
C LEU A 123 -15.93 -14.39 -10.64
N SER A 124 -16.64 -14.73 -11.71
CA SER A 124 -16.82 -16.12 -12.16
C SER A 124 -15.56 -16.77 -12.74
N THR A 125 -14.51 -15.98 -13.00
CA THR A 125 -13.24 -16.47 -13.56
C THR A 125 -12.16 -16.70 -12.51
N LEU A 126 -12.52 -16.62 -11.22
CA LEU A 126 -11.61 -16.92 -10.13
C LEU A 126 -11.31 -18.42 -10.05
N ASP A 127 -10.04 -18.80 -10.05
CA ASP A 127 -9.59 -20.19 -10.23
C ASP A 127 -8.56 -20.68 -9.19
N GLY A 128 -8.28 -19.88 -8.18
CA GLY A 128 -7.26 -20.15 -7.16
C GLY A 128 -5.87 -19.60 -7.50
N THR A 129 -5.63 -19.14 -8.72
CA THR A 129 -4.38 -18.45 -9.11
C THR A 129 -4.54 -16.93 -9.15
N ASN A 130 -5.77 -16.45 -9.33
CA ASN A 130 -6.15 -15.04 -9.39
C ASN A 130 -7.11 -14.62 -8.25
N GLY A 131 -7.48 -15.57 -7.39
CA GLY A 131 -8.43 -15.39 -6.30
C GLY A 131 -9.31 -16.62 -6.10
N PHE A 132 -10.27 -16.56 -5.18
CA PHE A 132 -11.21 -17.64 -4.90
C PHE A 132 -12.54 -17.11 -4.33
N SER A 133 -13.57 -17.96 -4.34
CA SER A 133 -14.88 -17.64 -3.73
C SER A 133 -15.06 -18.34 -2.38
N LEU A 134 -15.77 -17.64 -1.49
CA LEU A 134 -16.24 -18.08 -0.19
C LEU A 134 -17.76 -18.07 -0.23
N ASN A 135 -18.34 -19.23 -0.51
CA ASN A 135 -19.78 -19.37 -0.68
C ASN A 135 -20.43 -19.60 0.70
N GLY A 136 -21.54 -18.93 0.99
CA GLY A 136 -22.32 -19.26 2.18
C GLY A 136 -22.91 -20.66 2.07
N VAL A 137 -23.17 -21.29 3.21
CA VAL A 137 -23.47 -22.73 3.32
C VAL A 137 -24.94 -23.02 3.57
N GLY A 138 -25.78 -21.99 3.80
CA GLY A 138 -27.22 -22.10 4.00
C GLY A 138 -28.06 -21.11 3.18
N ASN A 139 -29.39 -21.29 3.22
CA ASN A 139 -30.35 -20.33 2.66
C ASN A 139 -30.43 -19.09 3.57
N VAL A 140 -30.48 -17.89 2.98
CA VAL A 140 -30.58 -16.61 3.72
C VAL A 140 -29.39 -16.39 4.67
N GLU A 141 -28.23 -16.97 4.33
CA GLU A 141 -26.98 -16.72 5.05
C GLU A 141 -26.34 -15.51 4.36
N THR A 142 -26.54 -14.30 4.90
CA THR A 142 -26.09 -13.03 4.28
C THR A 142 -24.57 -12.81 4.32
N SER A 143 -23.82 -13.88 4.07
CA SER A 143 -22.37 -13.92 3.90
C SER A 143 -21.96 -12.91 2.84
N GLY A 144 -20.97 -12.06 3.16
CA GLY A 144 -20.59 -10.94 2.30
C GLY A 144 -21.40 -9.65 2.53
N GLY A 145 -22.30 -9.60 3.51
CA GLY A 145 -23.04 -8.37 3.88
C GLY A 145 -22.19 -7.31 4.59
N ALA A 146 -21.05 -7.67 5.16
CA ALA A 146 -20.09 -6.74 5.72
C ALA A 146 -18.67 -7.32 5.60
N VAL A 147 -17.72 -6.49 5.16
CA VAL A 147 -16.29 -6.82 5.17
C VAL A 147 -15.52 -5.68 5.83
N SER A 148 -14.51 -6.02 6.63
CA SER A 148 -13.64 -5.04 7.31
C SER A 148 -12.19 -5.35 7.00
N SER A 149 -11.29 -4.36 7.12
CA SER A 149 -9.88 -4.52 6.74
C SER A 149 -9.21 -5.54 7.66
N ALA A 150 -8.47 -6.48 7.07
CA ALA A 150 -7.48 -7.23 7.84
C ALA A 150 -6.36 -6.23 8.24
N GLY A 151 -6.05 -6.19 9.54
CA GLY A 151 -5.09 -5.25 10.12
C GLY A 151 -3.63 -5.61 9.88
#